data_AF-A0A939HBR0-F1
#
_entry.id   AF-A0A939HBR0-F1
#
_cell.length_a   1.000
_cell.length_b   1.000
_cell.length_c   1.000
_cell.angle_alpha   90.00
_cell.angle_beta   90.00
_cell.angle_gamma   90.00
#
_symmetry.space_group_name_H-M   'P 1'
#
loop_
_entity.id
_entity.type
_entity.pdbx_description
1 polymer ?
#
loop_
_entity_poly.entity_id
_entity_poly.type
_entity_poly.pdbx_seq_one_letter_code
_entity_poly.pdbx_strand_id
1 'polypeptide(L)' 'MNAYDATKRIYAISEELSILSKELGAAVKETNRNLIEQKINILENEFFNIKHKLEKISLPAGSL' A
#
# COMPACT_ATOMS: atom_id res chain seq x y z
N MET A 1 -2.09 10.27 -11.53
CA MET A 1 -0.95 9.37 -11.19
C MET A 1 -0.70 8.49 -12.40
N ASN A 2 0.49 8.54 -12.98
CA ASN A 2 0.86 7.66 -14.09
C ASN A 2 1.36 6.30 -13.56
N ALA A 3 1.66 5.33 -14.45
CA ALA A 3 2.11 4.00 -14.03
C ALA A 3 3.43 4.03 -13.24
N TYR A 4 4.35 4.94 -13.58
CA TYR A 4 5.63 5.07 -12.88
C TYR A 4 5.45 5.60 -11.45
N ASP A 5 4.62 6.63 -11.28
CA ASP A 5 4.27 7.20 -9.97
C ASP A 5 3.54 6.17 -9.10
N ALA A 6 2.65 5.39 -9.71
CA ALA A 6 1.91 4.33 -9.04
C ALA A 6 2.85 3.26 -8.50
N THR A 7 3.81 2.81 -9.31
CA THR A 7 4.85 1.85 -8.90
C THR A 7 5.70 2.40 -7.77
N LYS A 8 6.16 3.66 -7.87
CA LYS A 8 6.89 4.31 -6.77
C LYS A 8 6.08 4.33 -5.48
N ARG A 9 4.79 4.66 -5.55
CA ARG A 9 3.94 4.68 -4.35
C ARG A 9 3.75 3.29 -3.78
N ILE A 10 3.57 2.26 -4.60
CA ILE A 10 3.48 0.86 -4.15
C ILE A 10 4.75 0.44 -3.39
N TYR A 11 5.94 0.81 -3.88
CA TYR A 11 7.20 0.53 -3.17
C TYR A 11 7.24 1.24 -1.81
N ALA A 12 6.88 2.52 -1.76
CA ALA A 12 6.83 3.27 -0.51
C ALA A 12 5.84 2.65 0.50
N ILE A 13 4.66 2.25 0.04
CA ILE A 13 3.67 1.55 0.87
C ILE A 13 4.26 0.26 1.46
N SER A 14 5.00 -0.51 0.67
CA SER A 14 5.66 -1.74 1.14
C SER A 14 6.68 -1.46 2.26
N GLU A 15 7.49 -0.41 2.12
CA GLU A 15 8.43 0.00 3.16
C GLU A 15 7.71 0.46 4.44
N GLU A 16 6.67 1.29 4.31
CA GLU A 16 5.85 1.75 5.43
C GLU A 16 5.17 0.59 6.17
N LEU A 17 4.60 -0.37 5.43
CA LEU A 17 3.99 -1.58 6.01
C LEU A 17 5.03 -2.43 6.75
N SER A 18 6.25 -2.53 6.23
CA SER A 18 7.35 -3.25 6.91
C SER A 18 7.71 -2.62 8.25
N ILE A 19 7.78 -1.28 8.30
CA ILE A 19 8.04 -0.52 9.53
C ILE A 19 6.89 -0.71 10.53
N LEU A 20 5.65 -0.48 10.10
CA LEU A 20 4.47 -0.60 10.95
C LEU A 20 4.30 -2.02 11.50
N SER A 21 4.62 -3.05 10.70
CA SER A 21 4.58 -4.45 11.16
C SER A 21 5.56 -4.71 12.31
N LYS A 22 6.76 -4.12 12.24
CA LYS A 22 7.74 -4.20 13.33
C LYS A 22 7.28 -3.42 14.56
N GLU A 23 6.72 -2.22 14.36
CA GLU A 23 6.16 -1.41 15.45
C GLU A 23 5.00 -2.14 16.16
N LEU A 24 4.12 -2.81 15.41
CA LEU A 24 3.02 -3.59 15.96
C LEU A 24 3.52 -4.75 16.82
N GLY A 25 4.57 -5.44 16.36
CA GLY A 25 5.22 -6.52 17.12
C GLY A 25 5.88 -6.02 18.42
N ALA A 26 6.37 -4.78 18.43
CA ALA A 26 6.99 -4.15 19.60
C ALA A 26 5.98 -3.43 20.52
N ALA A 27 4.75 -3.19 20.07
CA ALA A 27 3.75 -2.43 20.81
C ALA A 27 3.11 -3.27 21.94
N VAL A 28 3.39 -2.87 23.18
CA VAL A 28 2.84 -3.50 24.41
C VAL A 28 1.45 -2.95 24.77
N LYS A 29 1.22 -1.66 24.55
CA LYS A 29 -0.07 -1.01 24.88
C LYS A 29 -1.09 -1.25 23.77
N GLU A 30 -2.27 -1.74 24.15
CA GLU A 30 -3.39 -2.01 23.23
C GLU A 30 -3.78 -0.78 22.40
N THR A 31 -3.83 0.42 23.01
CA THR A 31 -4.13 1.66 22.29
C THR A 31 -3.15 1.95 21.16
N ASN A 32 -1.86 1.65 21.37
CA ASN A 32 -0.84 1.83 20.35
C ASN A 32 -0.98 0.77 19.25
N ARG A 33 -1.28 -0.48 19.61
CA ARG A 33 -1.55 -1.55 18.65
C ARG A 33 -2.72 -1.18 17.74
N ASN A 34 -3.84 -0.74 18.31
CA ASN A 34 -5.03 -0.32 17.57
C ASN A 34 -4.71 0.82 16.59
N LEU A 35 -3.92 1.80 17.02
CA LEU A 35 -3.50 2.91 16.16
C LEU A 35 -2.59 2.43 15.00
N ILE A 36 -1.68 1.50 15.26
CA ILE A 36 -0.80 0.92 14.23
C ILE A 36 -1.62 0.08 13.24
N GLU A 37 -2.56 -0.74 13.73
CA GLU A 37 -3.47 -1.53 12.89
C GLU A 37 -4.34 -0.64 12.00
N GLN A 38 -4.84 0.49 12.51
CA GLN A 38 -5.55 1.46 11.69
C GLN A 38 -4.68 2.05 10.57
N LYS A 39 -3.41 2.35 10.85
CA LYS A 39 -2.47 2.83 9.82
C LYS A 39 -2.21 1.76 8.75
N ILE A 40 -2.03 0.50 9.15
CA ILE A 40 -1.88 -0.63 8.23
C ILE A 40 -3.10 -0.73 7.31
N ASN A 41 -4.31 -0.72 7.88
CA ASN A 41 -5.55 -0.79 7.11
C ASN A 41 -5.68 0.35 6.09
N ILE A 42 -5.24 1.56 6.42
CA ILE A 42 -5.25 2.70 5.49
C ILE A 42 -4.30 2.43 4.31
N LEU A 43 -3.09 1.96 4.58
CA LEU A 43 -2.10 1.65 3.55
C LEU A 43 -2.51 0.48 2.65
N GLU A 44 -3.12 -0.56 3.21
CA GLU A 44 -3.67 -1.68 2.44
C GLU A 44 -4.77 -1.22 1.49
N ASN A 45 -5.70 -0.39 1.99
CA ASN A 45 -6.74 0.20 1.15
C ASN A 45 -6.15 1.09 0.04
N GLU A 46 -5.11 1.85 0.34
CA GLU A 46 -4.40 2.63 -0.67
C GLU A 46 -3.77 1.73 -1.73
N PHE A 47 -3.08 0.66 -1.31
CA PHE A 47 -2.49 -0.32 -2.22
C PHE A 47 -3.54 -0.93 -3.15
N PHE A 48 -4.67 -1.40 -2.61
CA PHE A 48 -5.75 -1.97 -3.43
C PHE A 48 -6.33 -0.96 -4.41
N ASN A 49 -6.48 0.31 -3.99
CA ASN A 49 -6.94 1.36 -4.88
C ASN A 49 -5.97 1.63 -6.03
N ILE A 50 -4.65 1.62 -5.77
CA ILE A 50 -3.63 1.79 -6.81
C ILE A 50 -3.64 0.59 -7.75
N LYS A 51 -3.65 -0.63 -7.21
CA LYS A 51 -3.72 -1.88 -7.97
C LYS A 51 -4.93 -1.88 -8.92
N HIS A 52 -6.12 -1.60 -8.40
CA HIS A 52 -7.35 -1.55 -9.20
C HIS A 52 -7.29 -0.50 -10.32
N LYS A 53 -6.67 0.66 -10.07
CA LYS A 53 -6.46 1.69 -11.10
C LYS A 53 -5.49 1.21 -12.18
N LEU A 54 -4.43 0.48 -11.81
CA LEU A 54 -3.47 -0.08 -12.76
C LEU A 54 -4.08 -1.20 -13.61
N GLU A 55 -4.92 -2.06 -13.03
CA GLU A 55 -5.62 -3.13 -13.76
C GLU A 55 -6.56 -2.59 -14.84
N LYS A 56 -7.09 -1.37 -14.66
CA LYS A 56 -7.94 -0.68 -15.64
C LYS A 56 -7.17 -0.01 -16.77
N ILE A 57 -5.83 0.04 -16.70
CA ILE A 57 -5.02 0.53 -17.82
C ILE A 57 -5.05 -0.55 -18.90
N SER A 58 -6.03 -0.44 -19.80
CA SER A 58 -6.05 -1.21 -21.03
C SER A 58 -4.82 -0.80 -21.83
N LEU A 59 -3.82 -1.69 -21.89
CA LEU A 59 -2.79 -1.59 -22.91
C LEU A 59 -3.51 -1.76 -24.24
N PRO A 60 -3.40 -0.81 -25.20
CA PRO A 60 -3.89 -1.07 -26.53
C PRO A 60 -3.22 -2.35 -27.00
N ALA A 61 -4.03 -3.35 -27.35
CA ALA A 61 -3.54 -4.58 -27.93
C ALA A 61 -2.66 -4.15 -29.12
N GLY A 62 -1.35 -4.31 -28.96
CA GLY A 62 -0.42 -3.97 -30.02
C GLY A 62 -0.82 -4.79 -31.23
N SER A 63 -1.30 -4.10 -32.26
CA SER A 63 -1.25 -4.56 -33.63
C SER A 63 0.24 -4.78 -33.95
N LEU A 64 0.71 -5.98 -33.66
CA LEU A 64 1.94 -6.57 -34.18
C LEU A 64 1.55 -7.55 -35.29
#